data_AF-A0A1N7MFQ9-F1
#
_entry.id   AF-A0A1N7MFQ9-F1
#
_cell.length_a   1.000
_cell.length_b   1.000
_cell.length_c   1.000
_cell.angle_alpha   90.00
_cell.angle_beta   90.00
_cell.angle_gamma   90.00
#
_symmetry.space_group_name_H-M   'P 1'
#
loop_
_entity.id
_entity.type
_entity.pdbx_description
1 polymer ?
#
loop_
_entity_poly.entity_id
_entity_poly.type
_entity_poly.pdbx_seq_one_letter_code
_entity_poly.pdbx_strand_id
1 'polypeptide(L)' 'MSDETRDLPPAAQRALAEAAERRKKAEAEQADMPVELGGRDGPEPVRYGDWEKKGLAIDF' A
#
# COMPACT_ATOMS: atom_id res chain seq x y z
N MET A 1 -13.12 1.75 17.68
CA MET A 1 -12.00 0.87 17.31
C MET A 1 -12.28 -0.46 17.98
N SER A 2 -12.70 -1.44 17.19
CA SER A 2 -13.56 -2.56 17.57
C SER A 2 -12.97 -3.53 18.59
N ASP A 3 -13.85 -4.02 19.45
CA ASP A 3 -13.64 -5.09 20.43
C ASP A 3 -13.16 -6.42 19.80
N GLU A 4 -13.29 -6.55 18.49
CA GLU A 4 -12.93 -7.74 17.70
C GLU A 4 -11.47 -8.17 17.86
N THR A 5 -10.52 -7.23 18.04
CA THR A 5 -9.11 -7.59 18.15
C THR A 5 -8.79 -8.33 19.46
N ARG A 6 -9.59 -8.12 20.52
CA ARG A 6 -9.42 -8.75 21.83
C ARG A 6 -9.92 -10.20 21.86
N ASP A 7 -10.96 -10.49 21.07
CA ASP A 7 -11.58 -11.82 20.97
C ASP A 7 -10.85 -12.77 19.99
N LEU A 8 -9.84 -12.26 19.25
CA LEU A 8 -9.05 -13.07 18.34
C LEU A 8 -8.05 -13.96 19.09
N PRO A 9 -7.82 -15.21 18.62
CA PRO A 9 -6.73 -16.04 19.13
C PRO A 9 -5.38 -15.32 19.06
N PRO A 10 -4.44 -15.60 19.98
CA PRO A 10 -3.14 -14.93 20.03
C PRO A 10 -2.30 -15.12 18.76
N ALA A 11 -2.58 -16.15 17.96
CA ALA A 11 -1.97 -16.30 16.64
C ALA A 11 -2.49 -15.25 15.62
N ALA A 12 -3.79 -14.97 15.62
CA ALA A 12 -4.39 -14.00 14.72
C ALA A 12 -3.99 -12.57 15.07
N GLN A 13 -3.90 -12.25 16.37
CA GLN A 13 -3.39 -10.94 16.82
C GLN A 13 -1.94 -10.70 16.37
N ARG A 14 -1.06 -11.72 16.50
CA ARG A 14 0.32 -11.65 16.00
C ARG A 14 0.39 -11.47 14.49
N ALA A 15 -0.41 -12.22 13.73
CA ALA A 15 -0.45 -12.08 12.28
C ALA A 15 -0.89 -10.68 11.83
N LEU A 16 -1.88 -10.09 12.52
CA LEU A 16 -2.32 -8.72 12.25
C LEU A 16 -1.25 -7.69 12.62
N ALA A 17 -0.55 -7.88 13.74
CA ALA A 17 0.55 -7.01 14.16
C ALA A 17 1.69 -7.03 13.13
N GLU A 18 2.15 -8.21 12.70
CA GLU A 18 3.18 -8.32 11.66
C GLU A 18 2.74 -7.69 10.33
N ALA A 19 1.48 -7.92 9.93
CA ALA A 19 0.95 -7.31 8.72
C ALA A 19 0.90 -5.77 8.84
N ALA A 20 0.56 -5.25 10.01
CA ALA A 20 0.57 -3.82 10.28
C ALA A 20 2.00 -3.25 10.25
N GLU A 21 3.00 -3.96 10.78
CA GLU A 21 4.41 -3.56 10.70
C GLU A 21 4.91 -3.51 9.26
N ARG A 22 4.59 -4.53 8.44
CA ARG A 22 4.94 -4.53 7.01
C ARG A 22 4.31 -3.34 6.27
N ARG A 23 3.03 -3.05 6.54
CA ARG A 23 2.35 -1.88 5.94
C ARG A 23 3.00 -0.56 6.36
N LYS A 24 3.25 -0.37 7.67
CA LYS A 24 3.91 0.84 8.17
C LYS A 24 5.29 1.06 7.55
N LYS A 25 6.07 0.00 7.36
CA LYS A 25 7.38 0.10 6.71
C LYS A 25 7.24 0.53 5.24
N ALA A 26 6.31 -0.06 4.49
CA ALA A 26 6.05 0.32 3.10
C ALA A 26 5.51 1.76 3.00
N GLU A 27 4.63 2.19 3.91
CA GLU A 27 4.12 3.56 3.99
C GLU A 27 5.22 4.56 4.35
N ALA A 28 6.14 4.21 5.26
CA ALA A 28 7.29 5.05 5.59
C ALA A 28 8.25 5.20 4.40
N GLU A 29 8.55 4.10 3.70
CA GLU A 29 9.34 4.12 2.46
C GLU A 29 8.66 4.95 1.36
N GLN A 30 7.32 4.96 1.30
CA GLN A 30 6.57 5.85 0.40
C GLN A 30 6.56 7.31 0.85
N ALA A 31 6.50 7.59 2.16
CA ALA A 31 6.48 8.94 2.69
C ALA A 31 7.79 9.71 2.47
N ASP A 32 8.93 8.99 2.44
CA ASP A 32 10.24 9.58 2.15
C ASP A 32 10.45 9.83 0.64
N MET A 33 9.57 9.33 -0.23
CA MET A 33 9.64 9.62 -1.67
C MET A 33 8.97 10.96 -2.00
N PRO A 34 9.51 11.71 -2.98
CA PRO A 34 8.84 12.91 -3.47
C PRO A 34 7.44 12.58 -4.00
N VAL A 35 6.50 13.44 -3.64
CA VAL A 35 5.09 13.36 -4.06
C VAL A 35 5.01 13.54 -5.57
N GLU A 36 4.33 12.60 -6.21
CA GLU A 36 4.03 12.66 -7.64
C GLU A 36 2.93 13.69 -7.90
N LEU A 37 3.21 14.65 -8.78
CA LEU A 37 2.28 15.72 -9.12
C LEU A 37 1.90 15.63 -10.60
N GLY A 38 0.59 15.66 -10.88
CA GLY A 38 0.07 15.61 -12.25
C GLY A 38 -0.10 14.20 -12.83
N GLY A 39 0.19 13.15 -12.06
CA GLY A 39 -0.05 11.75 -12.43
C GLY A 39 -1.42 11.20 -12.02
N ARG A 40 -1.70 9.96 -12.43
CA ARG A 40 -2.88 9.18 -12.00
C ARG A 40 -2.81 8.87 -10.49
N ASP A 41 -3.96 8.67 -9.85
CA ASP A 41 -4.02 8.09 -8.49
C ASP A 41 -3.21 6.78 -8.41
N GLY A 42 -2.26 6.73 -7.48
CA GLY A 42 -1.36 5.60 -7.29
C GLY A 42 0.08 5.88 -7.75
N PRO A 43 0.97 4.87 -7.63
CA PRO A 43 2.36 5.02 -8.03
C PRO A 43 2.50 5.35 -9.52
N GLU A 44 3.41 6.27 -9.88
CA GLU A 44 3.61 6.67 -11.27
C GLU A 44 3.96 5.47 -12.17
N PRO A 45 3.27 5.32 -13.31
CA PRO A 45 3.59 4.31 -14.33
C PRO A 45 5.07 4.31 -14.73
N VAL A 46 5.68 5.49 -14.80
CA VAL A 46 7.09 5.67 -15.16
C VAL A 46 8.03 4.95 -14.17
N ARG A 47 7.69 4.95 -12.87
CA ARG A 47 8.52 4.35 -11.83
C ARG A 47 8.48 2.84 -11.81
N TYR A 48 7.34 2.25 -12.19
CA TYR A 48 7.08 0.82 -12.05
C TYR A 48 6.86 0.10 -13.39
N GLY A 49 6.91 0.82 -14.50
CA GLY A 49 6.63 0.29 -15.84
C GLY A 49 5.15 -0.06 -16.07
N ASP A 50 4.25 0.33 -15.16
CA ASP A 50 2.82 0.00 -15.24
C ASP A 50 2.03 1.07 -16.00
N TRP A 51 2.16 1.03 -17.32
CA TRP A 51 1.40 1.88 -18.24
C TRP A 51 0.01 1.30 -18.56
N GLU A 52 -0.37 0.19 -17.93
CA GLU A 52 -1.66 -0.43 -18.21
C GLU A 52 -2.74 0.09 -17.27
N LYS A 53 -3.95 0.22 -17.84
CA LYS A 53 -5.18 0.44 -17.08
C LYS A 53 -6.28 -0.41 -17.70
N LYS A 54 -6.77 -1.39 -16.94
CA LYS A 54 -7.78 -2.37 -17.42
C LYS A 54 -7.32 -3.13 -18.69
N GLY A 55 -6.02 -3.41 -18.82
CA GLY A 55 -5.45 -4.14 -19.96
C GLY A 55 -5.27 -3.31 -21.23
N LEU A 56 -5.39 -1.99 -21.15
CA LEU A 56 -5.00 -1.08 -22.23
C LEU A 56 -3.75 -0.31 -21.80
N ALA A 57 -2.72 -0.31 -22.65
CA ALA A 57 -1.60 0.60 -22.51
C ALA A 57 -2.10 2.03 -22.75
N ILE A 58 -1.93 2.89 -21.75
CA ILE A 58 -2.28 4.29 -21.80
C ILE A 58 -0.99 5.09 -21.72
N ASP A 59 -0.74 5.89 -22.74
CA ASP A 59 0.18 7.02 -22.71
C ASP A 59 -0.71 8.28 -22.64
N PHE A 60 -0.28 9.32 -21.90
CA PHE A 60 -0.96 10.59 -21.60
C PHE A 60 -2.32 10.54 -20.85
#